data_AF-A0A410G3V8-F1
#
_entry.id   AF-A0A410G3V8-F1
#
_cell.length_a   1.000
_cell.length_b   1.000
_cell.length_c   1.000
_cell.angle_alpha   90.00
_cell.angle_beta   90.00
_cell.angle_gamma   90.00
#
_symmetry.space_group_name_H-M   'P 1'
#
loop_
_entity.id
_entity.type
_entity.pdbx_description
1 polymer ?
#
loop_
_entity_poly.entity_id
_entity_poly.type
_entity_poly.pdbx_seq_one_letter_code
_entity_poly.pdbx_strand_id
1 'polypeptide(L)'
;MLNTSNPNNYEYTTKHLEIHILGGIKLNKLESLRITLSIQKPKEHNVLRHSIDLYNDNQIEKFTRKIAERLEIGTSVARRTLQDLTRELENYRFLLIEEYEKQHQPYFKELTGTEEKQAITFLKKPNLLNRTNELIGKSGVIGEEHNRQTMFLIFTSRKTNNPLHCISLGSSGVGKTHLQSKVSELIPEEDKVEITVLSANAFYYFNRTELQHKLILIEDLDGAESVLYPLRELQSKKRITKTVVHKDTKGTTKTIHLTVEGPVSVAGCTTQESIYEDNSNRNFLLYIDESEEQDQKIMDYQRLISAGKINDDEEHASRVLLQNVQRILKPIKVINPFAEYLELPKSVFKPRRTNSHYLQFIEAITFYKQYQREKQYDKETGEEFIETTIEDIEEANGLIQEVLLRKSDLLNGACRQFFENLKAYLKKESQTTFTNAEIRRALRVNPSNQKRYMLQLQLAELIQKAKGNKRKGYVYEIVNYDDYETTNKQIKDLLQGIIDRLRSSNGS
;
A
#
# COMPACT_ATOMS: atom_id res chain seq x y z
N MET A 1 31.25 5.18 -38.13
CA MET A 1 31.01 5.13 -36.67
C MET A 1 29.62 5.65 -36.44
N LEU A 2 28.83 4.99 -35.58
CA LEU A 2 27.45 5.41 -35.29
C LEU A 2 27.48 6.64 -34.36
N ASN A 3 26.85 7.73 -34.78
CA ASN A 3 26.64 8.95 -34.00
C ASN A 3 25.22 8.94 -33.44
N THR A 4 25.10 8.91 -32.11
CA THR A 4 23.82 8.84 -31.40
C THR A 4 23.49 10.11 -30.61
N SER A 5 24.23 11.20 -30.84
CA SER A 5 24.08 12.47 -30.10
C SER A 5 22.68 13.08 -30.20
N ASN A 6 21.93 12.78 -31.28
CA ASN A 6 20.53 13.17 -31.43
C ASN A 6 19.63 11.93 -31.22
N PRO A 7 18.84 11.85 -30.14
CA PRO A 7 17.98 10.70 -29.84
C PRO A 7 16.90 10.44 -30.91
N ASN A 8 16.54 11.45 -31.70
CA ASN A 8 15.53 11.34 -32.75
C ASN A 8 16.12 11.05 -34.14
N ASN A 9 17.45 11.08 -34.28
CA ASN A 9 18.14 10.87 -35.55
C ASN A 9 19.56 10.36 -35.34
N TYR A 10 19.76 9.04 -35.37
CA TYR A 10 21.12 8.48 -35.33
C TYR A 10 21.75 8.51 -36.72
N GLU A 11 23.05 8.78 -36.80
CA GLU A 11 23.75 8.93 -38.07
C GLU A 11 24.85 7.88 -38.20
N TYR A 12 24.92 7.22 -39.35
CA TYR A 12 25.93 6.23 -39.65
C TYR A 12 26.46 6.45 -41.07
N THR A 13 27.66 7.03 -41.14
CA THR A 13 28.30 7.37 -42.41
C THR A 13 29.46 6.42 -42.70
N THR A 14 29.50 5.94 -43.93
CA THR A 14 30.56 5.12 -44.51
C THR A 14 31.12 5.81 -45.75
N LYS A 15 32.12 5.19 -46.40
CA LYS A 15 32.67 5.69 -47.68
C LYS A 15 31.61 5.77 -48.80
N HIS A 16 30.59 4.93 -48.75
CA HIS A 16 29.64 4.74 -49.86
C HIS A 16 28.20 5.14 -49.54
N LEU A 17 27.85 5.16 -48.25
CA LEU A 17 26.48 5.39 -47.78
C LEU A 17 26.48 6.29 -46.55
N GLU A 18 25.53 7.21 -46.53
CA GLU A 18 25.11 8.01 -45.39
C GLU A 18 23.73 7.51 -44.96
N ILE A 19 23.62 7.07 -43.70
CA ILE A 19 22.42 6.42 -43.17
C ILE A 19 21.95 7.18 -41.94
N HIS A 20 20.67 7.52 -41.92
CA HIS A 20 19.98 8.14 -40.80
C HIS A 20 18.90 7.20 -40.25
N ILE A 21 18.89 6.99 -38.93
CA ILE A 21 17.87 6.21 -38.22
C ILE A 21 16.90 7.18 -37.55
N LEU A 22 15.71 7.30 -38.15
CA LEU A 22 14.68 8.24 -37.74
C LEU A 22 13.87 7.69 -36.56
N GLY A 23 13.79 8.45 -35.47
CA GLY A 23 13.05 8.09 -34.26
C GLY A 23 13.76 7.08 -33.34
N GLY A 24 15.05 6.86 -33.55
CA GLY A 24 15.89 6.02 -32.69
C GLY A 24 15.56 4.53 -32.74
N ILE A 25 15.82 3.82 -31.65
CA ILE A 25 15.57 2.38 -31.50
C ILE A 25 14.65 2.09 -30.32
N LYS A 26 13.84 1.03 -30.41
CA LYS A 26 12.96 0.60 -29.32
C LYS A 26 13.66 -0.42 -28.43
N LEU A 27 13.48 -0.29 -27.12
CA LEU A 27 14.09 -1.18 -26.10
C LEU A 27 13.17 -2.34 -25.68
N ASN A 28 11.87 -2.29 -26.02
CA ASN A 28 10.84 -3.17 -25.48
C ASN A 28 10.71 -4.55 -26.17
N LYS A 29 11.38 -4.78 -27.32
CA LYS A 29 11.33 -6.04 -28.06
C LYS A 29 12.72 -6.45 -28.55
N LEU A 30 13.41 -7.26 -27.75
CA LEU A 30 14.78 -7.71 -28.06
C LEU A 30 14.85 -8.60 -29.30
N GLU A 31 13.77 -9.32 -29.60
CA GLU A 31 13.63 -10.27 -30.71
C GLU A 31 13.49 -9.63 -32.11
N SER A 32 13.36 -8.29 -32.18
CA SER A 32 13.25 -7.55 -33.44
C SER A 32 14.08 -6.27 -33.38
N LEU A 33 14.58 -5.79 -34.50
CA LEU A 33 15.25 -4.49 -34.59
C LEU A 33 14.59 -3.66 -35.70
N ARG A 34 13.35 -3.25 -35.42
CA ARG A 34 12.56 -2.42 -36.34
C ARG A 34 12.95 -0.97 -36.24
N ILE A 35 13.39 -0.42 -37.36
CA ILE A 35 13.84 0.96 -37.49
C ILE A 35 13.32 1.57 -38.78
N THR A 36 13.27 2.91 -38.81
CA THR A 36 13.03 3.66 -40.05
C THR A 36 14.35 4.27 -40.50
N LEU A 37 14.83 3.84 -41.66
CA LEU A 37 16.09 4.27 -42.25
C LEU A 37 15.84 5.32 -43.34
N SER A 38 16.76 6.27 -43.44
CA SER A 38 16.92 7.17 -44.57
C SER A 38 18.36 7.02 -45.07
N ILE A 39 18.52 6.48 -46.28
CA ILE A 39 19.82 6.13 -46.86
C ILE A 39 20.06 6.96 -48.13
N GLN A 40 21.26 7.52 -48.26
CA GLN A 40 21.71 8.22 -49.45
C GLN A 40 23.20 7.99 -49.70
N LYS A 41 23.69 8.37 -50.87
CA LYS A 41 25.13 8.47 -51.13
C LYS A 41 25.68 9.76 -50.51
N PRO A 42 26.90 9.76 -49.96
CA PRO A 42 27.52 10.99 -49.45
C PRO A 42 27.57 12.07 -50.53
N LYS A 43 27.13 13.30 -50.20
CA LYS A 43 27.09 14.46 -51.10
C LYS A 43 26.09 14.35 -52.27
N GLU A 44 25.21 13.34 -52.27
CA GLU A 44 24.08 13.23 -53.20
C GLU A 44 22.74 13.43 -52.48
N HIS A 45 21.71 13.85 -53.22
CA HIS A 45 20.38 14.16 -52.66
C HIS A 45 19.33 13.07 -52.95
N ASN A 46 19.74 11.93 -53.52
CA ASN A 46 18.82 10.83 -53.79
C ASN A 46 18.61 9.99 -52.53
N VAL A 47 17.49 10.24 -51.83
CA VAL A 47 17.20 9.66 -50.52
C VAL A 47 16.23 8.48 -50.62
N LEU A 48 16.64 7.32 -50.13
CA LEU A 48 15.80 6.14 -49.96
C LEU A 48 15.35 6.03 -48.51
N ARG A 49 14.04 6.16 -48.26
CA ARG A 49 13.44 5.93 -46.94
C ARG A 49 12.74 4.58 -46.87
N HIS A 50 12.98 3.82 -45.80
CA HIS A 50 12.35 2.52 -45.60
C HIS A 50 12.26 2.12 -44.13
N SER A 51 11.12 1.56 -43.72
CA SER A 51 11.00 0.86 -42.44
C SER A 51 11.39 -0.59 -42.64
N ILE A 52 12.34 -1.08 -41.86
CA ILE A 52 12.85 -2.45 -41.95
C ILE A 52 13.05 -3.05 -40.56
N ASP A 53 12.88 -4.36 -40.45
CA ASP A 53 13.36 -5.15 -39.32
C ASP A 53 14.75 -5.72 -39.66
N LEU A 54 15.81 -5.21 -39.03
CA LEU A 54 17.19 -5.63 -39.32
C LEU A 54 17.49 -7.08 -38.93
N TYR A 55 16.58 -7.77 -38.22
CA TYR A 55 16.70 -9.19 -37.91
C TYR A 55 16.00 -10.10 -38.92
N ASN A 56 15.31 -9.52 -39.91
CA ASN A 56 14.61 -10.27 -40.94
C ASN A 56 15.43 -10.33 -42.24
N ASP A 57 16.10 -11.47 -42.48
CA ASP A 57 16.98 -11.67 -43.65
C ASP A 57 16.26 -11.44 -44.99
N ASN A 58 15.00 -11.89 -45.12
CA ASN A 58 14.20 -11.66 -46.33
C ASN A 58 13.95 -10.16 -46.60
N GLN A 59 13.75 -9.35 -45.54
CA GLN A 59 13.61 -7.90 -45.70
C GLN A 59 14.95 -7.26 -46.04
N ILE A 60 16.04 -7.70 -45.40
CA ILE A 60 17.40 -7.20 -45.68
C ILE A 60 17.79 -7.49 -47.13
N GLU A 61 17.51 -8.68 -47.65
CA GLU A 61 17.86 -9.04 -49.03
C GLU A 61 17.11 -8.15 -50.03
N LYS A 62 15.80 -7.99 -49.86
CA LYS A 62 14.98 -7.11 -50.71
C LYS A 62 15.45 -5.65 -50.63
N PHE A 63 15.78 -5.18 -49.43
CA PHE A 63 16.24 -3.82 -49.23
C PHE A 63 17.63 -3.60 -49.81
N THR A 64 18.55 -4.55 -49.67
CA THR A 64 19.89 -4.55 -50.27
C THR A 64 19.81 -4.39 -51.79
N ARG A 65 18.94 -5.15 -52.46
CA ARG A 65 18.71 -5.02 -53.90
C ARG A 65 18.19 -3.63 -54.27
N LYS A 66 17.24 -3.11 -53.49
CA LYS A 66 16.65 -1.77 -53.69
C LYS A 66 17.66 -0.63 -53.52
N ILE A 67 18.55 -0.75 -52.53
CA ILE A 67 19.68 0.16 -52.32
C ILE A 67 20.61 0.10 -53.54
N ALA A 68 21.00 -1.11 -53.96
CA ALA A 68 21.92 -1.30 -55.08
C ALA A 68 21.38 -0.73 -56.39
N GLU A 69 20.09 -0.94 -56.68
CA GLU A 69 19.43 -0.43 -57.88
C GLU A 69 19.28 1.09 -57.87
N ARG A 70 18.79 1.68 -56.77
CA ARG A 70 18.45 3.12 -56.73
C ARG A 70 19.63 4.03 -56.45
N LEU A 71 20.59 3.53 -55.69
CA LEU A 71 21.79 4.29 -55.34
C LEU A 71 22.98 3.84 -56.17
N GLU A 72 22.83 2.91 -57.12
CA GLU A 72 23.90 2.45 -58.01
C GLU A 72 25.18 2.05 -57.25
N ILE A 73 25.00 1.20 -56.22
CA ILE A 73 26.12 0.66 -55.42
C ILE A 73 26.11 -0.87 -55.46
N GLY A 74 27.27 -1.48 -55.26
CA GLY A 74 27.38 -2.94 -55.21
C GLY A 74 26.52 -3.55 -54.10
N THR A 75 25.80 -4.63 -54.41
CA THR A 75 24.98 -5.37 -53.45
C THR A 75 25.80 -5.88 -52.26
N SER A 76 27.06 -6.29 -52.48
CA SER A 76 27.99 -6.69 -51.44
C SER A 76 28.33 -5.54 -50.47
N VAL A 77 28.49 -4.32 -50.99
CA VAL A 77 28.77 -3.11 -50.20
C VAL A 77 27.56 -2.72 -49.37
N ALA A 78 26.37 -2.72 -49.98
CA ALA A 78 25.11 -2.45 -49.28
C ALA A 78 24.85 -3.46 -48.16
N ARG A 79 25.01 -4.77 -48.45
CA ARG A 79 24.81 -5.85 -47.46
C ARG A 79 25.77 -5.74 -46.29
N ARG A 80 27.07 -5.52 -46.56
CA ARG A 80 28.09 -5.35 -45.52
C ARG A 80 27.81 -4.12 -44.66
N THR A 81 27.41 -3.01 -45.29
CA THR A 81 27.08 -1.77 -44.56
C THR A 81 25.89 -1.97 -43.63
N LEU A 82 24.83 -2.65 -44.09
CA LEU A 82 23.68 -2.97 -43.24
C LEU A 82 24.06 -3.92 -42.09
N GLN A 83 24.92 -4.91 -42.34
CA GLN A 83 25.40 -5.83 -41.31
C GLN A 83 26.23 -5.11 -40.24
N ASP A 84 27.15 -4.24 -40.66
CA ASP A 84 27.96 -3.43 -39.73
C ASP A 84 27.06 -2.47 -38.95
N LEU A 85 26.08 -1.83 -39.60
CA LEU A 85 25.09 -0.98 -38.93
C LEU A 85 24.28 -1.75 -37.88
N THR A 86 23.82 -2.97 -38.19
CA THR A 86 23.10 -3.82 -37.24
C THR A 86 23.95 -4.05 -35.99
N ARG A 87 25.23 -4.41 -36.15
CA ARG A 87 26.15 -4.62 -35.02
C ARG A 87 26.32 -3.36 -34.17
N GLU A 88 26.50 -2.20 -34.80
CA GLU A 88 26.64 -0.93 -34.06
C GLU A 88 25.36 -0.57 -33.29
N LEU A 89 24.18 -0.79 -33.88
CA LEU A 89 22.90 -0.56 -33.22
C LEU A 89 22.64 -1.56 -32.10
N GLU A 90 23.10 -2.81 -32.21
CA GLU A 90 23.04 -3.80 -31.14
C GLU A 90 23.89 -3.38 -29.95
N ASN A 91 25.15 -3.02 -30.19
CA ASN A 91 26.06 -2.53 -29.15
C ASN A 91 25.47 -1.32 -28.43
N TYR A 92 24.92 -0.37 -29.18
CA TYR A 92 24.27 0.80 -28.60
C TYR A 92 22.97 0.44 -27.86
N ARG A 93 22.19 -0.53 -28.34
CA ARG A 93 21.00 -1.03 -27.65
C ARG A 93 21.34 -1.65 -26.31
N PHE A 94 22.45 -2.40 -26.22
CA PHE A 94 22.94 -2.93 -24.95
C PHE A 94 23.30 -1.80 -23.98
N LEU A 95 24.01 -0.77 -24.43
CA LEU A 95 24.33 0.39 -23.59
C LEU A 95 23.08 1.13 -23.10
N LEU A 96 22.07 1.33 -23.96
CA LEU A 96 20.81 1.95 -23.56
C LEU A 96 20.00 1.12 -22.57
N ILE A 97 20.02 -0.22 -22.70
CA ILE A 97 19.39 -1.11 -21.72
C ILE A 97 20.11 -1.02 -20.39
N GLU A 98 21.45 -1.04 -20.40
CA GLU A 98 22.27 -0.92 -19.19
C GLU A 98 22.09 0.45 -18.52
N GLU A 99 22.02 1.55 -19.28
CA GLU A 99 21.70 2.88 -18.76
C GLU A 99 20.28 2.94 -18.19
N TYR A 100 19.31 2.35 -18.88
CA TYR A 100 17.93 2.27 -18.38
C TYR A 100 17.87 1.46 -17.08
N GLU A 101 18.54 0.32 -17.00
CA GLU A 101 18.65 -0.51 -15.80
C GLU A 101 19.38 0.21 -14.67
N LYS A 102 20.44 0.97 -14.95
CA LYS A 102 21.16 1.80 -13.96
C LYS A 102 20.30 2.96 -13.45
N GLN A 103 19.56 3.64 -14.34
CA GLN A 103 18.66 4.73 -13.96
C GLN A 103 17.46 4.25 -13.15
N HIS A 104 17.00 3.02 -13.40
CA HIS A 104 15.89 2.38 -12.69
C HIS A 104 16.37 1.36 -11.66
N GLN A 105 17.65 1.39 -11.29
CA GLN A 105 18.18 0.51 -10.27
C GLN A 105 17.54 0.90 -8.93
N PRO A 106 17.04 -0.07 -8.14
CA PRO A 106 16.42 0.26 -6.87
C PRO A 106 17.45 0.95 -5.98
N TYR A 107 17.17 2.21 -5.64
CA TYR A 107 17.98 2.98 -4.71
C TYR A 107 17.88 2.32 -3.33
N PHE A 108 19.00 1.94 -2.74
CA PHE A 108 19.05 1.48 -1.36
C PHE A 108 19.93 2.44 -0.58
N LYS A 109 19.36 3.08 0.45
CA LYS A 109 20.14 3.94 1.33
C LYS A 109 20.97 3.07 2.26
N GLU A 110 22.29 3.10 2.12
CA GLU A 110 23.21 2.57 3.13
C GLU A 110 23.27 3.53 4.32
N LEU A 111 23.06 3.01 5.53
CA LEU A 111 23.11 3.80 6.74
C LEU A 111 24.56 4.08 7.13
N THR A 112 24.82 5.32 7.54
CA THR A 112 26.09 5.65 8.21
C THR A 112 26.15 4.98 9.59
N GLY A 113 27.35 4.69 10.09
CA GLY A 113 27.51 4.10 11.42
C GLY A 113 26.93 4.95 12.56
N THR A 114 26.79 6.27 12.37
CA THR A 114 26.09 7.18 13.28
C THR A 114 24.58 6.99 13.24
N GLU A 115 23.99 6.93 12.04
CA GLU A 115 22.54 6.70 11.88
C GLU A 115 22.13 5.33 12.39
N GLU A 116 22.95 4.31 12.12
CA GLU A 116 22.72 2.95 12.60
C GLU A 116 22.70 2.90 14.14
N LYS A 117 23.71 3.49 14.79
CA LYS A 117 23.77 3.59 16.26
C LYS A 117 22.59 4.36 16.83
N GLN A 118 22.17 5.46 16.21
CA GLN A 118 21.03 6.25 16.67
C GLN A 118 19.72 5.45 16.64
N ALA A 119 19.44 4.77 15.53
CA ALA A 119 18.21 4.01 15.38
C ALA A 119 18.21 2.72 16.23
N ILE A 120 19.34 2.02 16.39
CA ILE A 120 19.46 0.92 17.37
C ILE A 120 19.25 1.43 18.80
N THR A 121 19.86 2.58 19.15
CA THR A 121 19.69 3.18 20.48
C THR A 121 18.24 3.54 20.73
N PHE A 122 17.53 4.06 19.73
CA PHE A 122 16.10 4.32 19.83
C PHE A 122 15.30 3.04 20.07
N LEU A 123 15.53 1.99 19.28
CA LEU A 123 14.84 0.69 19.39
C LEU A 123 15.07 -0.01 20.73
N LYS A 124 16.18 0.27 21.43
CA LYS A 124 16.48 -0.29 22.77
C LYS A 124 15.81 0.45 23.93
N LYS A 125 15.16 1.60 23.71
CA LYS A 125 14.57 2.39 24.81
C LYS A 125 13.28 1.75 25.35
N PRO A 126 13.05 1.79 26.68
CA PRO A 126 11.78 1.36 27.25
C PRO A 126 10.62 2.25 26.77
N ASN A 127 9.39 1.73 26.84
CA ASN A 127 8.17 2.36 26.33
C ASN A 127 8.30 2.74 24.85
N LEU A 128 8.84 1.82 24.04
CA LEU A 128 9.19 2.09 22.63
C LEU A 128 7.99 2.56 21.83
N LEU A 129 6.82 1.98 22.05
CA LEU A 129 5.61 2.32 21.33
C LEU A 129 5.20 3.78 21.58
N ASN A 130 5.13 4.21 22.84
CA ASN A 130 4.82 5.61 23.18
C ASN A 130 5.84 6.59 22.57
N ARG A 131 7.14 6.28 22.69
CA ARG A 131 8.21 7.10 22.07
C ARG A 131 8.11 7.17 20.56
N THR A 132 7.71 6.05 19.93
CA THR A 132 7.47 6.00 18.50
C THR A 132 6.29 6.89 18.14
N ASN A 133 5.20 6.82 18.90
CA ASN A 133 4.01 7.63 18.67
C ASN A 133 4.28 9.14 18.84
N GLU A 134 5.05 9.52 19.86
CA GLU A 134 5.54 10.90 20.03
C GLU A 134 6.37 11.35 18.82
N LEU A 135 7.28 10.50 18.34
CA LEU A 135 8.15 10.81 17.20
C LEU A 135 7.36 10.89 15.88
N ILE A 136 6.32 10.06 15.72
CA ILE A 136 5.36 10.15 14.61
C ILE A 136 4.67 11.51 14.65
N GLY A 137 4.21 11.96 15.83
CA GLY A 137 3.64 13.30 16.00
C GLY A 137 4.60 14.42 15.59
N LYS A 138 5.86 14.33 16.03
CA LYS A 138 6.93 15.28 15.68
C LYS A 138 7.31 15.27 14.21
N SER A 139 7.01 14.20 13.47
CA SER A 139 7.27 14.13 12.03
C SER A 139 6.19 14.81 11.18
N GLY A 140 5.19 15.43 11.82
CA GLY A 140 4.11 16.18 11.18
C GLY A 140 2.80 15.41 11.00
N VAL A 141 2.65 14.22 11.63
CA VAL A 141 1.38 13.46 11.64
C VAL A 141 0.53 13.91 12.84
N ILE A 142 -0.45 14.79 12.61
CA ILE A 142 -1.20 15.44 13.71
C ILE A 142 -2.43 14.66 14.14
N GLY A 143 -2.58 14.52 15.47
CA GLY A 143 -3.70 13.78 16.07
C GLY A 143 -3.70 12.32 15.64
N GLU A 144 -4.88 11.69 15.55
CA GLU A 144 -5.01 10.28 15.11
C GLU A 144 -4.07 9.32 15.85
N GLU A 145 -3.80 9.59 17.15
CA GLU A 145 -2.65 8.99 17.86
C GLU A 145 -2.69 7.46 17.85
N HIS A 146 -3.89 6.92 17.95
CA HIS A 146 -4.16 5.49 17.92
C HIS A 146 -4.01 4.90 16.52
N ASN A 147 -4.65 5.54 15.53
CA ASN A 147 -4.67 5.08 14.15
C ASN A 147 -3.30 5.21 13.49
N ARG A 148 -2.57 6.31 13.71
CA ARG A 148 -1.23 6.52 13.14
C ARG A 148 -0.22 5.50 13.67
N GLN A 149 -0.31 5.15 14.96
CA GLN A 149 0.56 4.15 15.57
C GLN A 149 0.22 2.73 15.08
N THR A 150 -1.06 2.39 15.06
CA THR A 150 -1.54 1.10 14.52
C THR A 150 -1.13 0.93 13.06
N MET A 151 -1.33 1.97 12.23
CA MET A 151 -0.95 1.99 10.83
C MET A 151 0.56 1.85 10.64
N PHE A 152 1.37 2.55 11.43
CA PHE A 152 2.84 2.41 11.38
C PHE A 152 3.30 0.98 11.69
N LEU A 153 2.73 0.33 12.71
CA LEU A 153 3.05 -1.06 13.05
C LEU A 153 2.61 -2.03 11.94
N ILE A 154 1.44 -1.81 11.35
CA ILE A 154 0.96 -2.58 10.19
C ILE A 154 1.92 -2.42 9.00
N PHE A 155 2.37 -1.21 8.68
CA PHE A 155 3.33 -0.98 7.59
C PHE A 155 4.69 -1.62 7.87
N THR A 156 5.10 -1.64 9.15
CA THR A 156 6.34 -2.30 9.59
C THR A 156 6.28 -3.81 9.38
N SER A 157 5.10 -4.41 9.55
CA SER A 157 4.91 -5.85 9.40
C SER A 157 5.20 -6.39 7.99
N ARG A 158 5.38 -5.54 6.96
CA ARG A 158 5.85 -5.96 5.61
C ARG A 158 7.14 -6.78 5.64
N LYS A 159 7.98 -6.57 6.66
CA LYS A 159 9.24 -7.28 6.87
C LYS A 159 9.09 -8.65 7.56
N THR A 160 7.88 -9.00 8.00
CA THR A 160 7.59 -10.31 8.59
C THR A 160 7.10 -11.29 7.54
N ASN A 161 7.00 -12.56 7.92
CA ASN A 161 6.48 -13.61 7.05
C ASN A 161 4.97 -13.46 6.77
N ASN A 162 4.21 -12.89 7.71
CA ASN A 162 2.76 -12.70 7.59
C ASN A 162 2.44 -11.22 7.83
N PRO A 163 2.63 -10.34 6.84
CA PRO A 163 2.30 -8.93 7.00
C PRO A 163 0.82 -8.72 7.21
N LEU A 164 0.52 -7.63 7.89
CA LEU A 164 -0.80 -7.09 8.09
C LEU A 164 -1.12 -6.07 7.00
N HIS A 165 -2.41 -5.82 6.85
CA HIS A 165 -2.96 -4.89 5.87
C HIS A 165 -4.01 -4.01 6.54
N CYS A 166 -4.19 -2.79 6.06
CA CYS A 166 -5.21 -1.89 6.61
C CYS A 166 -6.01 -1.17 5.52
N ILE A 167 -7.24 -0.81 5.86
CA ILE A 167 -8.10 0.04 5.07
C ILE A 167 -8.57 1.19 5.95
N SER A 168 -8.29 2.41 5.52
CA SER A 168 -8.77 3.63 6.15
C SER A 168 -10.19 3.96 5.66
N LEU A 169 -11.11 4.13 6.59
CA LEU A 169 -12.53 4.38 6.39
C LEU A 169 -12.94 5.73 6.96
N GLY A 170 -13.85 6.40 6.27
CA GLY A 170 -14.30 7.75 6.65
C GLY A 170 -14.98 8.45 5.50
N SER A 171 -15.70 9.53 5.81
CA SER A 171 -16.40 10.37 4.85
C SER A 171 -15.44 11.04 3.86
N SER A 172 -15.93 11.48 2.70
CA SER A 172 -15.06 12.21 1.77
C SER A 172 -14.56 13.52 2.40
N GLY A 173 -13.27 13.85 2.23
CA GLY A 173 -12.68 15.08 2.74
C GLY A 173 -12.16 15.05 4.18
N VAL A 174 -12.37 13.99 4.96
CA VAL A 174 -11.97 13.91 6.39
C VAL A 174 -10.50 13.54 6.63
N GLY A 175 -9.66 13.53 5.60
CA GLY A 175 -8.21 13.28 5.77
C GLY A 175 -7.74 11.82 5.73
N LYS A 176 -8.56 10.85 5.27
CA LYS A 176 -8.15 9.43 5.08
C LYS A 176 -6.81 9.28 4.35
N THR A 177 -6.74 9.85 3.15
CA THR A 177 -5.54 9.80 2.29
C THR A 177 -4.39 10.56 2.93
N HIS A 178 -4.69 11.62 3.68
CA HIS A 178 -3.68 12.41 4.39
C HIS A 178 -3.00 11.59 5.49
N LEU A 179 -3.76 10.92 6.36
CA LEU A 179 -3.19 10.04 7.40
C LEU A 179 -2.32 8.95 6.77
N GLN A 180 -2.84 8.25 5.76
CA GLN A 180 -2.12 7.17 5.08
C GLN A 180 -0.82 7.67 4.43
N SER A 181 -0.87 8.79 3.71
CA SER A 181 0.29 9.40 3.05
C SER A 181 1.31 9.90 4.07
N LYS A 182 0.89 10.55 5.15
CA LYS A 182 1.82 11.07 6.15
C LYS A 182 2.50 9.96 6.96
N VAL A 183 1.80 8.88 7.29
CA VAL A 183 2.40 7.71 7.92
C VAL A 183 3.29 6.95 6.92
N SER A 184 2.98 6.95 5.62
CA SER A 184 3.84 6.31 4.62
C SER A 184 5.16 7.06 4.40
N GLU A 185 5.24 8.37 4.62
CA GLU A 185 6.50 9.11 4.61
C GLU A 185 7.52 8.57 5.65
N LEU A 186 7.06 7.85 6.66
CA LEU A 186 7.88 7.24 7.72
C LEU A 186 8.49 5.90 7.30
N ILE A 187 8.04 5.36 6.18
CA ILE A 187 8.56 4.13 5.58
C ILE A 187 9.60 4.54 4.52
N PRO A 188 10.75 3.86 4.43
CA PRO A 188 11.76 4.11 3.41
C PRO A 188 11.15 4.11 1.99
N GLU A 189 11.54 5.09 1.15
CA GLU A 189 11.02 5.21 -0.22
C GLU A 189 11.27 3.93 -1.03
N GLU A 190 12.43 3.32 -0.83
CA GLU A 190 12.78 2.06 -1.47
C GLU A 190 11.87 0.90 -1.09
N ASP A 191 11.14 0.99 0.02
CA ASP A 191 10.24 -0.02 0.55
C ASP A 191 8.76 0.25 0.24
N LYS A 192 8.44 1.25 -0.58
CA LYS A 192 7.07 1.65 -0.93
C LYS A 192 6.78 1.52 -2.42
N VAL A 193 5.52 1.24 -2.73
CA VAL A 193 4.95 1.31 -4.08
C VAL A 193 3.63 2.08 -3.99
N GLU A 194 3.63 3.30 -4.48
CA GLU A 194 2.45 4.17 -4.52
C GLU A 194 1.69 3.99 -5.82
N ILE A 195 0.41 3.65 -5.71
CA ILE A 195 -0.45 3.32 -6.83
C ILE A 195 -1.67 4.25 -6.82
N THR A 196 -1.66 5.21 -7.74
CA THR A 196 -2.80 6.09 -8.02
C THR A 196 -3.79 5.42 -8.96
N VAL A 197 -3.31 4.86 -10.08
CA VAL A 197 -4.12 4.14 -11.07
C VAL A 197 -3.30 2.97 -11.62
N LEU A 198 -3.84 1.75 -11.55
CA LEU A 198 -3.20 0.58 -12.14
C LEU A 198 -4.22 -0.31 -12.83
N SER A 199 -3.87 -0.84 -13.99
CA SER A 199 -4.62 -1.94 -14.58
C SER A 199 -4.36 -3.22 -13.78
N ALA A 200 -5.39 -4.05 -13.56
CA ALA A 200 -5.25 -5.35 -12.91
C ALA A 200 -4.13 -6.22 -13.51
N ASN A 201 -3.88 -6.08 -14.80
CA ASN A 201 -2.86 -6.84 -15.51
C ASN A 201 -1.43 -6.43 -15.17
N ALA A 202 -1.20 -5.18 -14.80
CA ALA A 202 0.15 -4.66 -14.54
C ALA A 202 0.83 -5.36 -13.34
N PHE A 203 0.04 -5.81 -12.35
CA PHE A 203 0.56 -6.59 -11.22
C PHE A 203 1.36 -7.83 -11.61
N TYR A 204 1.03 -8.45 -12.75
CA TYR A 204 1.71 -9.66 -13.21
C TYR A 204 2.99 -9.37 -13.98
N TYR A 205 3.28 -8.10 -14.31
CA TYR A 205 4.47 -7.71 -15.08
C TYR A 205 5.58 -7.12 -14.20
N PHE A 206 5.36 -6.98 -12.89
CA PHE A 206 6.45 -6.74 -11.94
C PHE A 206 7.46 -7.89 -11.99
N ASN A 207 8.72 -7.59 -11.70
CA ASN A 207 9.72 -8.63 -11.53
C ASN A 207 9.35 -9.54 -10.36
N ARG A 208 9.81 -10.79 -10.41
CA ARG A 208 9.38 -11.86 -9.49
C ARG A 208 9.44 -11.45 -8.02
N THR A 209 10.49 -10.75 -7.60
CA THR A 209 10.72 -10.36 -6.20
C THR A 209 10.52 -8.87 -5.94
N GLU A 210 10.04 -8.11 -6.91
CA GLU A 210 9.99 -6.64 -6.84
C GLU A 210 9.11 -6.13 -5.70
N LEU A 211 8.01 -6.84 -5.44
CA LEU A 211 7.05 -6.47 -4.40
C LEU A 211 7.42 -7.07 -3.02
N GLN A 212 8.49 -7.85 -2.90
CA GLN A 212 8.85 -8.45 -1.61
C GLN A 212 9.21 -7.39 -0.58
N HIS A 213 8.60 -7.51 0.59
CA HIS A 213 8.73 -6.60 1.72
C HIS A 213 8.38 -5.14 1.40
N LYS A 214 7.56 -4.91 0.37
CA LYS A 214 7.05 -3.58 0.01
C LYS A 214 5.71 -3.28 0.66
N LEU A 215 5.52 -1.99 0.94
CA LEU A 215 4.22 -1.41 1.28
C LEU A 215 3.57 -0.91 -0.02
N ILE A 216 2.44 -1.50 -0.38
CA ILE A 216 1.60 -1.06 -1.51
C ILE A 216 0.56 -0.09 -0.98
N LEU A 217 0.59 1.14 -1.48
CA LEU A 217 -0.32 2.21 -1.08
C LEU A 217 -1.30 2.48 -2.21
N ILE A 218 -2.58 2.42 -1.90
CA ILE A 218 -3.66 2.71 -2.84
C ILE A 218 -4.43 3.91 -2.30
N GLU A 219 -4.43 5.00 -3.06
CA GLU A 219 -5.06 6.24 -2.60
C GLU A 219 -6.59 6.16 -2.56
N ASP A 220 -7.18 5.48 -3.55
CA ASP A 220 -8.62 5.27 -3.64
C ASP A 220 -8.94 3.86 -4.14
N LEU A 221 -9.44 3.01 -3.24
CA LEU A 221 -9.88 1.66 -3.59
C LEU A 221 -11.14 1.68 -4.46
N ASP A 222 -12.00 2.70 -4.35
CA ASP A 222 -13.27 2.80 -5.08
C ASP A 222 -13.03 2.94 -6.59
N GLY A 223 -11.94 3.59 -6.99
CA GLY A 223 -11.47 3.66 -8.39
C GLY A 223 -10.64 2.45 -8.84
N ALA A 224 -10.24 1.57 -7.92
CA ALA A 224 -9.29 0.48 -8.16
C ALA A 224 -9.91 -0.92 -8.05
N GLU A 225 -11.24 -1.06 -8.23
CA GLU A 225 -11.95 -2.35 -8.08
C GLU A 225 -11.31 -3.50 -8.88
N SER A 226 -10.84 -3.22 -10.10
CA SER A 226 -10.21 -4.21 -10.97
C SER A 226 -8.94 -4.83 -10.37
N VAL A 227 -8.29 -4.12 -9.45
CA VAL A 227 -7.01 -4.50 -8.81
C VAL A 227 -7.22 -5.33 -7.54
N LEU A 228 -8.43 -5.35 -6.99
CA LEU A 228 -8.72 -6.01 -5.71
C LEU A 228 -8.43 -7.52 -5.73
N TYR A 229 -8.65 -8.20 -6.87
CA TYR A 229 -8.40 -9.63 -6.98
C TYR A 229 -6.90 -9.99 -6.87
N PRO A 230 -6.00 -9.43 -7.70
CA PRO A 230 -4.55 -9.62 -7.52
C PRO A 230 -4.06 -9.31 -6.10
N LEU A 231 -4.57 -8.24 -5.48
CA LEU A 231 -4.21 -7.89 -4.09
C LEU A 231 -4.65 -8.96 -3.10
N ARG A 232 -5.90 -9.45 -3.17
CA ARG A 232 -6.39 -10.52 -2.28
C ARG A 232 -5.51 -11.77 -2.33
N GLU A 233 -5.06 -12.13 -3.53
CA GLU A 233 -4.19 -13.28 -3.74
C GLU A 233 -2.78 -13.04 -3.18
N LEU A 234 -2.21 -11.83 -3.37
CA LEU A 234 -0.95 -11.45 -2.73
C LEU A 234 -1.05 -11.45 -1.20
N GLN A 235 -2.12 -10.92 -0.63
CA GLN A 235 -2.37 -10.92 0.82
C GLN A 235 -2.48 -12.35 1.38
N SER A 236 -3.22 -13.23 0.69
CA SER A 236 -3.53 -14.56 1.23
C SER A 236 -2.45 -15.61 0.92
N LYS A 237 -1.88 -15.59 -0.30
CA LYS A 237 -0.95 -16.61 -0.81
C LYS A 237 0.49 -16.12 -0.92
N LYS A 238 0.74 -14.82 -0.74
CA LYS A 238 2.06 -14.18 -0.89
C LYS A 238 2.67 -14.38 -2.27
N ARG A 239 1.87 -14.74 -3.27
CA ARG A 239 2.27 -14.84 -4.67
C ARG A 239 1.07 -14.78 -5.59
N ILE A 240 1.28 -14.24 -6.79
CA ILE A 240 0.34 -14.29 -7.90
C ILE A 240 1.03 -14.84 -9.13
N THR A 241 0.29 -15.61 -9.92
CA THR A 241 0.80 -16.17 -11.17
C THR A 241 -0.22 -15.94 -12.28
N LYS A 242 0.26 -15.57 -13.46
CA LYS A 242 -0.54 -15.47 -14.68
C LYS A 242 0.14 -16.18 -15.83
N THR A 243 -0.64 -17.03 -16.48
CA THR A 243 -0.20 -17.74 -17.68
C THR A 243 -0.58 -16.91 -18.90
N VAL A 244 0.41 -16.51 -19.70
CA VAL A 244 0.21 -15.76 -20.94
C VAL A 244 0.79 -16.53 -22.12
N VAL A 245 0.11 -16.44 -23.26
CA VAL A 245 0.62 -17.02 -24.51
C VAL A 245 1.48 -15.97 -25.20
N HIS A 246 2.75 -16.29 -25.39
CA HIS A 246 3.70 -15.47 -26.11
C HIS A 246 4.00 -16.11 -27.47
N LYS A 247 3.83 -15.37 -28.55
CA LYS A 247 4.18 -15.83 -29.89
C LYS A 247 5.61 -15.43 -30.18
N ASP A 248 6.48 -16.42 -30.29
CA ASP A 248 7.87 -16.24 -30.72
C ASP A 248 7.88 -15.74 -32.17
N THR A 249 8.98 -15.11 -32.59
CA THR A 249 9.26 -14.61 -33.94
C THR A 249 9.01 -15.64 -35.06
N LYS A 250 9.08 -16.93 -34.74
CA LYS A 250 8.82 -18.06 -35.65
C LYS A 250 7.34 -18.46 -35.76
N GLY A 251 6.42 -17.73 -35.10
CA GLY A 251 4.99 -18.02 -35.10
C GLY A 251 4.55 -19.13 -34.13
N THR A 252 5.50 -19.74 -33.41
CA THR A 252 5.22 -20.75 -32.37
C THR A 252 4.71 -20.08 -31.10
N THR A 253 3.57 -20.55 -30.60
CA THR A 253 3.01 -20.12 -29.31
C THR A 253 3.74 -20.82 -28.17
N LYS A 254 4.45 -20.06 -27.34
CA LYS A 254 5.02 -20.52 -26.06
C LYS A 254 4.16 -20.00 -24.92
N THR A 255 3.90 -20.86 -23.94
CA THR A 255 3.21 -20.48 -22.71
C THR A 255 4.24 -19.98 -21.71
N ILE A 256 4.08 -18.75 -21.22
CA ILE A 256 4.95 -18.14 -20.20
C ILE A 256 4.14 -17.96 -18.92
N HIS A 257 4.73 -18.32 -17.78
CA HIS A 257 4.16 -18.08 -16.46
C HIS A 257 4.82 -16.85 -15.83
N LEU A 258 4.08 -15.75 -15.77
CA LEU A 258 4.48 -14.56 -15.04
C LEU A 258 4.16 -14.79 -13.56
N THR A 259 5.17 -14.75 -12.69
CA THR A 259 5.01 -14.96 -11.25
C THR A 259 5.59 -13.79 -10.49
N VAL A 260 4.81 -13.26 -9.55
CA VAL A 260 5.22 -12.18 -8.64
C VAL A 260 5.01 -12.65 -7.22
N GLU A 261 6.02 -12.47 -6.38
CA GLU A 261 6.08 -12.93 -5.00
C GLU A 261 6.01 -11.73 -4.04
N GLY A 262 5.24 -11.91 -2.98
CA GLY A 262 5.36 -11.14 -1.74
C GLY A 262 6.34 -11.81 -0.78
N PRO A 263 6.28 -11.50 0.52
CA PRO A 263 5.17 -10.87 1.23
C PRO A 263 5.08 -9.35 1.01
N VAL A 264 3.86 -8.79 1.04
CA VAL A 264 3.58 -7.35 0.90
C VAL A 264 2.74 -6.87 2.08
N SER A 265 2.84 -5.61 2.47
CA SER A 265 1.77 -4.94 3.23
C SER A 265 0.94 -4.08 2.27
N VAL A 266 -0.36 -3.99 2.49
CA VAL A 266 -1.28 -3.27 1.59
C VAL A 266 -2.07 -2.29 2.44
N ALA A 267 -2.10 -1.03 2.03
CA ALA A 267 -2.91 0.01 2.62
C ALA A 267 -3.80 0.63 1.55
N GLY A 268 -5.06 0.89 1.88
CA GLY A 268 -5.96 1.60 0.99
C GLY A 268 -6.94 2.49 1.73
N CYS A 269 -7.49 3.47 1.03
CA CYS A 269 -8.60 4.29 1.54
C CYS A 269 -9.88 3.98 0.75
N THR A 270 -11.02 3.98 1.42
CA THR A 270 -12.35 3.86 0.76
C THR A 270 -13.40 4.65 1.53
N THR A 271 -14.45 5.06 0.82
CA THR A 271 -15.66 5.63 1.42
C THR A 271 -16.75 4.58 1.66
N GLN A 272 -16.55 3.35 1.18
CA GLN A 272 -17.57 2.32 1.08
C GLN A 272 -17.31 1.15 2.03
N GLU A 273 -17.88 1.20 3.22
CA GLU A 273 -17.76 0.10 4.20
C GLU A 273 -18.37 -1.23 3.70
N SER A 274 -19.47 -1.16 2.94
CA SER A 274 -20.27 -2.34 2.57
C SER A 274 -19.79 -3.09 1.32
N ILE A 275 -19.02 -2.45 0.44
CA ILE A 275 -18.64 -3.02 -0.87
C ILE A 275 -17.43 -3.98 -0.75
N TYR A 276 -16.90 -4.13 0.46
CA TYR A 276 -15.63 -4.82 0.72
C TYR A 276 -15.75 -5.99 1.71
N GLU A 277 -16.88 -6.68 1.89
CA GLU A 277 -16.99 -7.75 2.92
C GLU A 277 -15.90 -8.85 2.78
N ASP A 278 -15.57 -9.27 1.54
CA ASP A 278 -14.50 -10.24 1.34
C ASP A 278 -13.10 -9.67 1.66
N ASN A 279 -12.88 -8.39 1.40
CA ASN A 279 -11.59 -7.70 1.61
C ASN A 279 -11.41 -7.24 3.05
N SER A 280 -12.39 -6.54 3.63
CA SER A 280 -12.41 -6.01 5.00
C SER A 280 -11.98 -7.04 6.03
N ASN A 281 -12.39 -8.30 5.85
CA ASN A 281 -12.02 -9.39 6.72
C ASN A 281 -10.53 -9.79 6.69
N ARG A 282 -9.77 -9.35 5.69
CA ARG A 282 -8.30 -9.51 5.53
C ARG A 282 -7.51 -8.26 5.92
N ASN A 283 -8.21 -7.20 6.31
CA ASN A 283 -7.61 -5.92 6.65
C ASN A 283 -8.01 -5.51 8.08
N PHE A 284 -7.19 -4.65 8.66
CA PHE A 284 -7.56 -3.81 9.80
C PHE A 284 -8.35 -2.63 9.27
N LEU A 285 -9.55 -2.43 9.80
CA LEU A 285 -10.39 -1.30 9.45
C LEU A 285 -10.06 -0.16 10.41
N LEU A 286 -9.45 0.90 9.89
CA LEU A 286 -9.09 2.08 10.64
C LEU A 286 -10.11 3.17 10.33
N TYR A 287 -10.89 3.56 11.32
CA TYR A 287 -11.91 4.61 11.17
C TYR A 287 -11.26 5.94 11.54
N ILE A 288 -11.26 6.88 10.59
CA ILE A 288 -10.72 8.22 10.83
C ILE A 288 -11.58 8.95 11.86
N ASP A 289 -10.92 9.68 12.74
CA ASP A 289 -11.55 10.51 13.75
C ASP A 289 -12.15 11.78 13.11
N GLU A 290 -13.48 11.78 12.98
CA GLU A 290 -14.27 12.91 12.45
C GLU A 290 -14.73 13.87 13.56
N SER A 291 -14.07 13.87 14.73
CA SER A 291 -14.43 14.76 15.85
C SER A 291 -14.01 16.21 15.63
N GLU A 292 -14.78 17.14 16.22
CA GLU A 292 -14.45 18.57 16.20
C GLU A 292 -13.10 18.88 16.86
N GLU A 293 -12.70 18.08 17.87
CA GLU A 293 -11.40 18.21 18.53
C GLU A 293 -10.24 17.89 17.58
N GLN A 294 -10.39 16.84 16.78
CA GLN A 294 -9.39 16.45 15.79
C GLN A 294 -9.31 17.48 14.65
N ASP A 295 -10.44 17.97 14.16
CA ASP A 295 -10.49 19.05 13.17
C ASP A 295 -9.75 20.30 13.67
N GLN A 296 -9.99 20.69 14.93
CA GLN A 296 -9.36 21.86 15.53
C GLN A 296 -7.83 21.68 15.64
N LYS A 297 -7.35 20.50 16.05
CA LYS A 297 -5.91 20.18 16.10
C LYS A 297 -5.27 20.32 14.71
N ILE A 298 -5.92 19.80 13.67
CA ILE A 298 -5.44 19.89 12.29
C ILE A 298 -5.39 21.35 11.82
N MET A 299 -6.45 22.12 12.06
CA MET A 299 -6.52 23.54 11.67
C MET A 299 -5.49 24.38 12.41
N ASP A 300 -5.27 24.13 13.70
CA ASP A 300 -4.23 24.82 14.48
C ASP A 300 -2.84 24.55 13.93
N TYR A 301 -2.55 23.30 13.57
CA TYR A 301 -1.29 22.96 12.95
C TYR A 301 -1.10 23.61 11.56
N GLN A 302 -2.13 23.60 10.71
CA GLN A 302 -2.09 24.30 9.41
C GLN A 302 -1.83 25.79 9.59
N ARG A 303 -2.43 26.42 10.61
CA ARG A 303 -2.14 27.83 10.98
C ARG A 303 -0.69 28.02 11.43
N LEU A 304 -0.12 27.07 12.19
CA LEU A 304 1.28 27.14 12.62
C LEU A 304 2.26 27.00 11.45
N ILE A 305 2.00 26.10 10.50
CA ILE A 305 2.78 25.98 9.26
C ILE A 305 2.74 27.31 8.49
N SER A 306 1.55 27.84 8.23
CA SER A 306 1.40 29.10 7.48
C SER A 306 2.03 30.30 8.21
N ALA A 307 2.17 30.22 9.54
CA ALA A 307 2.82 31.23 10.35
C ALA A 307 4.36 31.06 10.44
N GLY A 308 4.93 30.01 9.83
CA GLY A 308 6.36 29.71 9.90
C GLY A 308 6.85 29.35 11.31
N LYS A 309 5.97 28.82 12.15
CA LYS A 309 6.27 28.46 13.55
C LYS A 309 6.63 26.99 13.74
N ILE A 310 6.57 26.21 12.67
CA ILE A 310 6.98 24.80 12.65
C ILE A 310 8.47 24.72 12.28
N ASN A 311 9.18 23.82 12.95
CA ASN A 311 10.58 23.55 12.68
C ASN A 311 10.70 22.39 11.68
N ASP A 312 10.75 22.71 10.39
CA ASP A 312 10.83 21.73 9.31
C ASP A 312 12.05 20.78 9.45
N ASP A 313 13.15 21.27 10.02
CA ASP A 313 14.35 20.47 10.26
C ASP A 313 14.11 19.39 11.34
N GLU A 314 13.35 19.70 12.40
CA GLU A 314 12.99 18.72 13.43
C GLU A 314 12.01 17.67 12.89
N GLU A 315 11.04 18.09 12.06
CA GLU A 315 10.11 17.16 11.43
C GLU A 315 10.83 16.21 10.48
N HIS A 316 11.71 16.76 9.63
CA HIS A 316 12.52 15.98 8.71
C HIS A 316 13.45 15.03 9.47
N ALA A 317 14.14 15.49 10.52
CA ALA A 317 14.99 14.64 11.34
C ALA A 317 14.21 13.49 11.99
N SER A 318 12.99 13.77 12.49
CA SER A 318 12.10 12.77 13.09
C SER A 318 11.67 11.72 12.05
N ARG A 319 11.29 12.17 10.85
CA ARG A 319 10.95 11.29 9.70
C ARG A 319 12.14 10.40 9.33
N VAL A 320 13.32 10.98 9.13
CA VAL A 320 14.54 10.23 8.75
C VAL A 320 14.92 9.22 9.82
N LEU A 321 14.80 9.55 11.11
CA LEU A 321 15.06 8.62 12.20
C LEU A 321 14.11 7.42 12.13
N LEU A 322 12.80 7.64 11.93
CA LEU A 322 11.83 6.55 11.79
C LEU A 322 12.07 5.69 10.56
N GLN A 323 12.43 6.29 9.42
CA GLN A 323 12.84 5.52 8.23
C GLN A 323 14.12 4.70 8.49
N ASN A 324 15.10 5.25 9.20
CA ASN A 324 16.32 4.53 9.55
C ASN A 324 16.03 3.39 10.54
N VAL A 325 15.13 3.60 11.50
CA VAL A 325 14.59 2.55 12.37
C VAL A 325 14.00 1.42 11.53
N GLN A 326 13.17 1.73 10.54
CA GLN A 326 12.63 0.73 9.62
C GLN A 326 13.72 -0.05 8.90
N ARG A 327 14.79 0.60 8.39
CA ARG A 327 15.90 -0.06 7.68
C ARG A 327 16.66 -1.07 8.54
N ILE A 328 16.83 -0.78 9.82
CA ILE A 328 17.59 -1.61 10.77
C ILE A 328 16.86 -2.89 11.22
N LEU A 329 15.52 -2.89 11.17
CA LEU A 329 14.74 -4.08 11.50
C LEU A 329 15.06 -5.22 10.54
N LYS A 330 15.46 -6.36 11.11
CA LYS A 330 15.80 -7.58 10.36
C LYS A 330 14.63 -8.56 10.44
N PRO A 331 14.34 -9.30 9.36
CA PRO A 331 13.41 -10.43 9.41
C PRO A 331 13.88 -11.43 10.48
N ILE A 332 12.98 -11.76 11.41
CA ILE A 332 13.22 -12.72 12.49
C ILE A 332 11.92 -13.46 12.78
N LYS A 333 12.02 -14.73 13.18
CA LYS A 333 10.86 -15.52 13.60
C LYS A 333 10.40 -15.03 14.98
N VAL A 334 9.09 -14.83 15.12
CA VAL A 334 8.47 -14.48 16.39
C VAL A 334 7.66 -15.68 16.85
N ILE A 335 7.85 -16.09 18.10
CA ILE A 335 7.06 -17.14 18.74
C ILE A 335 6.28 -16.49 19.88
N ASN A 336 4.96 -16.69 19.89
CA ASN A 336 4.11 -16.23 20.98
C ASN A 336 3.78 -17.40 21.92
N PRO A 337 4.49 -17.56 23.06
CA PRO A 337 4.25 -18.65 23.99
C PRO A 337 2.88 -18.57 24.66
N PHE A 338 2.25 -17.39 24.63
CA PHE A 338 0.94 -17.15 25.24
C PHE A 338 -0.22 -17.37 24.26
N ALA A 339 0.04 -17.66 22.98
CA ALA A 339 -0.96 -17.69 21.92
C ALA A 339 -2.17 -18.59 22.22
N GLU A 340 -1.95 -19.73 22.89
CA GLU A 340 -3.02 -20.68 23.23
C GLU A 340 -4.02 -20.16 24.27
N TYR A 341 -3.64 -19.15 25.05
CA TYR A 341 -4.46 -18.54 26.10
C TYR A 341 -5.19 -17.27 25.63
N LEU A 342 -4.89 -16.82 24.41
CA LEU A 342 -5.45 -15.60 23.83
C LEU A 342 -6.80 -15.88 23.20
N GLU A 343 -7.87 -15.54 23.92
CA GLU A 343 -9.25 -15.69 23.47
C GLU A 343 -9.84 -14.37 22.97
N LEU A 344 -10.76 -14.46 22.01
CA LEU A 344 -11.54 -13.30 21.53
C LEU A 344 -12.96 -13.28 22.12
N PRO A 345 -13.56 -12.09 22.27
CA PRO A 345 -14.97 -11.96 22.62
C PRO A 345 -15.88 -12.70 21.62
N LYS A 346 -16.89 -13.42 22.13
CA LYS A 346 -17.85 -14.18 21.31
C LYS A 346 -18.71 -13.32 20.39
N SER A 347 -18.82 -12.02 20.69
CA SER A 347 -19.54 -11.02 19.89
C SER A 347 -18.84 -10.63 18.59
N VAL A 348 -17.54 -10.92 18.46
CA VAL A 348 -16.74 -10.54 17.28
C VAL A 348 -17.23 -11.27 16.03
N PHE A 349 -17.53 -10.53 14.96
CA PHE A 349 -17.85 -11.13 13.67
C PHE A 349 -16.63 -11.82 13.05
N LYS A 350 -16.88 -12.96 12.39
CA LYS A 350 -15.86 -13.78 11.69
C LYS A 350 -14.64 -14.12 12.59
N PRO A 351 -14.85 -14.77 13.75
CA PRO A 351 -13.84 -14.91 14.81
C PRO A 351 -12.54 -15.56 14.36
N ARG A 352 -12.56 -16.50 13.39
CA ARG A 352 -11.36 -17.18 12.89
C ARG A 352 -10.33 -16.22 12.28
N ARG A 353 -10.78 -15.26 11.46
CA ARG A 353 -9.88 -14.29 10.82
C ARG A 353 -9.41 -13.24 11.82
N THR A 354 -10.32 -12.77 12.66
CA THR A 354 -9.96 -11.80 13.70
C THR A 354 -8.95 -12.39 14.69
N ASN A 355 -9.03 -13.69 15.01
CA ASN A 355 -8.05 -14.37 15.85
C ASN A 355 -6.66 -14.36 15.21
N SER A 356 -6.58 -14.71 13.93
CA SER A 356 -5.32 -14.65 13.18
C SER A 356 -4.73 -13.24 13.17
N HIS A 357 -5.54 -12.21 12.95
CA HIS A 357 -5.09 -10.82 12.96
C HIS A 357 -4.61 -10.39 14.35
N TYR A 358 -5.31 -10.79 15.41
CA TYR A 358 -4.93 -10.47 16.78
C TYR A 358 -3.56 -11.05 17.14
N LEU A 359 -3.33 -12.33 16.85
CA LEU A 359 -2.03 -12.98 17.05
C LEU A 359 -0.92 -12.33 16.22
N GLN A 360 -1.18 -12.09 14.93
CA GLN A 360 -0.20 -11.45 14.03
C GLN A 360 0.13 -10.01 14.43
N PHE A 361 -0.81 -9.28 15.03
CA PHE A 361 -0.58 -7.92 15.50
C PHE A 361 0.27 -7.87 16.75
N ILE A 362 0.06 -8.80 17.68
CA ILE A 362 0.97 -9.01 18.82
C ILE A 362 2.37 -9.36 18.29
N GLU A 363 2.48 -10.30 17.36
CA GLU A 363 3.76 -10.69 16.75
C GLU A 363 4.44 -9.51 16.03
N ALA A 364 3.68 -8.61 15.39
CA ALA A 364 4.21 -7.41 14.75
C ALA A 364 4.79 -6.41 15.78
N ILE A 365 4.18 -6.29 16.96
CA ILE A 365 4.70 -5.47 18.06
C ILE A 365 5.99 -6.08 18.61
N THR A 366 6.00 -7.40 18.87
CA THR A 366 7.21 -8.12 19.29
C THR A 366 8.34 -7.98 18.26
N PHE A 367 8.01 -8.09 16.97
CA PHE A 367 8.96 -7.86 15.86
C PHE A 367 9.53 -6.45 15.86
N TYR A 368 8.70 -5.44 16.12
CA TYR A 368 9.15 -4.05 16.20
C TYR A 368 10.10 -3.83 17.39
N LYS A 369 9.84 -4.51 18.52
CA LYS A 369 10.68 -4.53 19.72
C LYS A 369 11.86 -5.52 19.65
N GLN A 370 12.22 -6.07 18.49
CA GLN A 370 13.25 -7.12 18.37
C GLN A 370 14.59 -6.80 19.05
N TYR A 371 14.98 -5.52 19.15
CA TYR A 371 16.22 -5.09 19.81
C TYR A 371 16.13 -5.03 21.35
N GLN A 372 14.95 -5.27 21.92
CA GLN A 372 14.66 -5.37 23.35
C GLN A 372 14.43 -6.82 23.80
N ARG A 373 14.61 -7.78 22.89
CA ARG A 373 14.33 -9.19 23.13
C ARG A 373 15.64 -9.98 23.11
N GLU A 374 15.68 -11.01 23.93
CA GLU A 374 16.76 -11.98 23.86
C GLU A 374 16.56 -12.88 22.65
N LYS A 375 17.64 -13.08 21.88
CA LYS A 375 17.64 -13.96 20.72
C LYS A 375 17.76 -15.40 21.21
N GLN A 376 16.80 -16.22 20.85
CA GLN A 376 16.79 -17.64 21.13
C GLN A 376 17.03 -18.42 19.83
N TYR A 377 17.47 -19.67 19.98
CA TYR A 377 17.81 -20.54 18.88
C TYR A 377 17.12 -21.87 19.06
N ASP A 378 16.43 -22.31 18.00
CA ASP A 378 15.78 -23.60 17.98
C ASP A 378 16.85 -24.72 18.02
N LYS A 379 16.67 -25.70 18.91
CA LYS A 379 17.67 -26.74 19.16
C LYS A 379 17.81 -27.75 18.02
N GLU A 380 16.79 -27.88 17.17
CA GLU A 380 16.77 -28.84 16.06
C GLU A 380 17.16 -28.18 14.73
N THR A 381 16.65 -26.97 14.47
CA THR A 381 16.83 -26.27 13.19
C THR A 381 17.94 -25.22 13.23
N GLY A 382 18.33 -24.75 14.41
CA GLY A 382 19.25 -23.61 14.58
C GLY A 382 18.65 -22.26 14.17
N GLU A 383 17.33 -22.20 13.89
CA GLU A 383 16.64 -20.98 13.47
C GLU A 383 16.59 -19.97 14.63
N GLU A 384 16.94 -18.71 14.33
CA GLU A 384 16.90 -17.62 15.29
C GLU A 384 15.47 -17.09 15.47
N PHE A 385 15.03 -16.97 16.72
CA PHE A 385 13.70 -16.43 17.05
C PHE A 385 13.72 -15.54 18.29
N ILE A 386 12.66 -14.75 18.44
CA ILE A 386 12.36 -13.97 19.64
C ILE A 386 10.97 -14.33 20.16
N GLU A 387 10.77 -14.17 21.47
CA GLU A 387 9.51 -14.47 22.13
C GLU A 387 8.70 -13.22 22.46
N THR A 388 7.39 -13.32 22.30
CA THR A 388 6.42 -12.31 22.75
C THR A 388 6.39 -12.24 24.27
N THR A 389 6.35 -11.02 24.80
CA THR A 389 6.20 -10.75 26.23
C THR A 389 4.76 -10.35 26.58
N ILE A 390 4.40 -10.39 27.86
CA ILE A 390 3.07 -9.93 28.32
C ILE A 390 2.86 -8.44 28.01
N GLU A 391 3.92 -7.63 28.10
CA GLU A 391 3.88 -6.20 27.74
C GLU A 391 3.45 -5.98 26.28
N ASP A 392 3.90 -6.85 25.36
CA ASP A 392 3.53 -6.76 23.93
C ASP A 392 2.04 -7.04 23.73
N ILE A 393 1.47 -7.95 24.51
CA ILE A 393 0.05 -8.28 24.49
C ILE A 393 -0.77 -7.13 25.08
N GLU A 394 -0.31 -6.50 26.16
CA GLU A 394 -0.96 -5.34 26.76
C GLU A 394 -1.02 -4.15 25.81
N GLU A 395 0.09 -3.83 25.15
CA GLU A 395 0.15 -2.79 24.14
C GLU A 395 -0.72 -3.12 22.91
N ALA A 396 -0.68 -4.38 22.45
CA ALA A 396 -1.55 -4.85 21.38
C ALA A 396 -3.03 -4.69 21.74
N ASN A 397 -3.41 -5.04 22.98
CA ASN A 397 -4.77 -4.92 23.49
C ASN A 397 -5.24 -3.47 23.53
N GLY A 398 -4.37 -2.56 23.97
CA GLY A 398 -4.63 -1.13 23.91
C GLY A 398 -4.98 -0.70 22.49
N LEU A 399 -4.13 -1.05 21.51
CA LEU A 399 -4.26 -0.66 20.11
C LEU A 399 -5.41 -1.35 19.35
N ILE A 400 -5.69 -2.61 19.62
CA ILE A 400 -6.68 -3.38 18.85
C ILE A 400 -8.10 -3.27 19.42
N GLN A 401 -8.28 -2.80 20.65
CA GLN A 401 -9.59 -2.74 21.31
C GLN A 401 -10.64 -2.04 20.45
N GLU A 402 -10.32 -0.87 19.88
CA GLU A 402 -11.24 -0.16 19.01
C GLU A 402 -11.57 -0.95 17.74
N VAL A 403 -10.56 -1.59 17.13
CA VAL A 403 -10.75 -2.44 15.94
C VAL A 403 -11.67 -3.63 16.25
N LEU A 404 -11.51 -4.26 17.42
CA LEU A 404 -12.37 -5.37 17.88
C LEU A 404 -13.80 -4.90 18.19
N LEU A 405 -13.94 -3.71 18.78
CA LEU A 405 -15.24 -3.11 19.07
C LEU A 405 -16.00 -2.86 17.78
N ARG A 406 -15.36 -2.25 16.78
CA ARG A 406 -15.97 -2.03 15.45
C ARG A 406 -16.33 -3.35 14.76
N LYS A 407 -15.50 -4.38 14.88
CA LYS A 407 -15.80 -5.74 14.37
C LYS A 407 -16.84 -6.52 15.18
N SER A 408 -17.30 -5.98 16.30
CA SER A 408 -18.41 -6.51 17.09
C SER A 408 -19.69 -5.69 16.88
N ASP A 409 -19.61 -4.55 16.18
CA ASP A 409 -20.70 -3.61 16.03
C ASP A 409 -21.61 -3.98 14.84
N LEU A 410 -22.91 -4.04 15.09
CA LEU A 410 -23.93 -4.28 14.07
C LEU A 410 -24.11 -3.09 13.12
N LEU A 411 -23.67 -1.90 13.55
CA LEU A 411 -23.74 -0.68 12.77
C LEU A 411 -22.42 -0.43 12.02
N ASN A 412 -22.52 0.08 10.79
CA ASN A 412 -21.37 0.66 10.11
C ASN A 412 -20.95 1.98 10.79
N GLY A 413 -19.72 2.42 10.55
CA GLY A 413 -19.13 3.59 11.24
C GLY A 413 -20.00 4.84 11.13
N ALA A 414 -20.48 5.15 9.93
CA ALA A 414 -21.34 6.32 9.71
C ALA A 414 -22.69 6.25 10.45
N CYS A 415 -23.31 5.06 10.53
CA CYS A 415 -24.56 4.86 11.26
C CYS A 415 -24.33 4.91 12.78
N ARG A 416 -23.21 4.35 13.26
CA ARG A 416 -22.79 4.45 14.67
C ARG A 416 -22.57 5.90 15.08
N GLN A 417 -21.83 6.68 14.29
CA GLN A 417 -21.61 8.11 14.57
C GLN A 417 -22.92 8.90 14.59
N PHE A 418 -23.82 8.63 13.64
CA PHE A 418 -25.16 9.22 13.64
C PHE A 418 -25.94 8.90 14.93
N PHE A 419 -25.84 7.66 15.42
CA PHE A 419 -26.54 7.23 16.62
C PHE A 419 -25.97 7.86 17.89
N GLU A 420 -24.65 7.96 18.02
CA GLU A 420 -24.03 8.64 19.17
C GLU A 420 -24.32 10.15 19.17
N ASN A 421 -24.32 10.80 17.99
CA ASN A 421 -24.74 12.20 17.87
C ASN A 421 -26.22 12.40 18.23
N LEU A 422 -27.09 11.44 17.87
CA LEU A 422 -28.49 11.44 18.25
C LEU A 422 -28.66 11.31 19.78
N LYS A 423 -27.94 10.39 20.42
CA LYS A 423 -27.94 10.25 21.89
C LYS A 423 -27.49 11.54 22.58
N ALA A 424 -26.39 12.13 22.10
CA ALA A 424 -25.85 13.38 22.64
C ALA A 424 -26.85 14.54 22.51
N TYR A 425 -27.51 14.67 21.36
CA TYR A 425 -28.57 15.68 21.14
C TYR A 425 -29.74 15.50 22.11
N LEU A 426 -30.28 14.28 22.22
CA LEU A 426 -31.39 13.97 23.12
C LEU A 426 -31.05 14.26 24.59
N LYS A 427 -29.84 13.91 25.02
CA LYS A 427 -29.34 14.19 26.36
C LYS A 427 -29.23 15.69 26.62
N LYS A 428 -28.73 16.46 25.65
CA LYS A 428 -28.60 17.93 25.73
C LYS A 428 -29.96 18.62 25.83
N GLU A 429 -30.92 18.19 25.02
CA GLU A 429 -32.28 18.77 25.00
C GLU A 429 -33.19 18.16 26.09
N SER A 430 -32.70 17.20 26.89
CA SER A 430 -33.46 16.48 27.91
C SER A 430 -34.74 15.83 27.37
N GLN A 431 -34.66 15.25 26.17
CA GLN A 431 -35.76 14.59 25.48
C GLN A 431 -35.55 13.07 25.42
N THR A 432 -36.63 12.30 25.49
CA THR A 432 -36.61 10.83 25.37
C THR A 432 -37.13 10.33 24.01
N THR A 433 -37.82 11.19 23.27
CA THR A 433 -38.43 10.86 21.98
C THR A 433 -38.08 11.91 20.94
N PHE A 434 -37.98 11.52 19.67
CA PHE A 434 -37.64 12.41 18.57
C PHE A 434 -38.43 12.13 17.30
N THR A 435 -38.39 13.09 16.37
CA THR A 435 -38.88 12.89 15.00
C THR A 435 -37.75 12.95 13.97
N ASN A 436 -37.95 12.30 12.82
CA ASN A 436 -36.99 12.38 11.72
C ASN A 436 -36.76 13.83 11.24
N ALA A 437 -37.80 14.67 11.26
CA ALA A 437 -37.70 16.05 10.79
C ALA A 437 -36.83 16.92 11.71
N GLU A 438 -36.97 16.75 13.02
CA GLU A 438 -36.18 17.42 14.05
C GLU A 438 -34.70 17.06 13.95
N ILE A 439 -34.38 15.76 14.04
CA ILE A 439 -32.99 15.27 14.02
C ILE A 439 -32.30 15.64 12.70
N ARG A 440 -33.03 15.67 11.59
CA ARG A 440 -32.47 16.11 10.30
C ARG A 440 -32.01 17.56 10.33
N ARG A 441 -32.77 18.46 10.98
CA ARG A 441 -32.40 19.87 11.11
C ARG A 441 -31.25 20.04 12.10
N ALA A 442 -31.30 19.35 13.23
CA ALA A 442 -30.29 19.43 14.27
C ALA A 442 -28.93 18.90 13.82
N LEU A 443 -28.89 17.68 13.27
CA LEU A 443 -27.65 16.99 12.88
C LEU A 443 -27.25 17.21 11.42
N ARG A 444 -28.03 17.99 10.64
CA ARG A 444 -27.77 18.32 9.23
C ARG A 444 -27.51 17.11 8.32
N VAL A 445 -28.20 16.00 8.56
CA VAL A 445 -28.01 14.75 7.81
C VAL A 445 -28.82 14.74 6.52
N ASN A 446 -28.25 14.23 5.43
CA ASN A 446 -28.97 14.05 4.17
C ASN A 446 -30.21 13.13 4.35
N PRO A 447 -31.39 13.46 3.78
CA PRO A 447 -32.61 12.67 3.94
C PRO A 447 -32.48 11.19 3.58
N SER A 448 -31.72 10.87 2.53
CA SER A 448 -31.50 9.49 2.07
C SER A 448 -30.63 8.70 3.05
N ASN A 449 -29.57 9.33 3.57
CA ASN A 449 -28.70 8.74 4.58
C ASN A 449 -29.46 8.49 5.89
N GLN A 450 -30.22 9.48 6.37
CA GLN A 450 -31.06 9.34 7.56
C GLN A 450 -32.05 8.17 7.42
N LYS A 451 -32.71 8.04 6.26
CA LYS A 451 -33.64 6.92 6.02
C LYS A 451 -32.94 5.57 6.16
N ARG A 452 -31.71 5.44 5.63
CA ARG A 452 -30.90 4.22 5.73
C ARG A 452 -30.46 3.95 7.16
N TYR A 453 -29.96 4.95 7.89
CA TYR A 453 -29.54 4.79 9.28
C TYR A 453 -30.70 4.40 10.19
N MET A 454 -31.85 5.08 10.07
CA MET A 454 -33.04 4.74 10.85
C MET A 454 -33.51 3.29 10.60
N LEU A 455 -33.42 2.80 9.36
CA LEU A 455 -33.73 1.39 9.07
C LEU A 455 -32.75 0.44 9.78
N GLN A 456 -31.45 0.72 9.73
CA GLN A 456 -30.43 -0.10 10.40
C GLN A 456 -30.60 -0.08 11.92
N LEU A 457 -30.84 1.08 12.53
CA LEU A 457 -31.06 1.21 13.97
C LEU A 457 -32.31 0.45 14.43
N GLN A 458 -33.35 0.39 13.60
CA GLN A 458 -34.54 -0.40 13.90
C GLN A 458 -34.29 -1.90 13.77
N LEU A 459 -33.53 -2.32 12.75
CA LEU A 459 -33.16 -3.73 12.56
C LEU A 459 -32.22 -4.22 13.67
N ALA A 460 -31.37 -3.34 14.20
CA ALA A 460 -30.50 -3.61 15.34
C ALA A 460 -31.22 -3.48 16.70
N GLU A 461 -32.53 -3.20 16.70
CA GLU A 461 -33.36 -3.02 17.91
C GLU A 461 -32.87 -1.90 18.86
N LEU A 462 -32.08 -0.96 18.35
CA LEU A 462 -31.54 0.17 19.11
C LEU A 462 -32.56 1.31 19.26
N ILE A 463 -33.50 1.41 18.32
CA ILE A 463 -34.60 2.38 18.35
C ILE A 463 -35.93 1.71 18.02
N GLN A 464 -37.01 2.24 18.58
CA GLN A 464 -38.37 1.77 18.30
C GLN A 464 -39.32 2.93 17.99
N LYS A 465 -40.47 2.59 17.38
CA LYS A 465 -41.53 3.56 17.12
C LYS A 465 -42.39 3.70 18.38
N ALA A 466 -42.26 4.82 19.08
CA ALA A 466 -43.07 5.10 20.26
C ALA A 466 -44.53 5.39 19.89
N LYS A 467 -44.75 6.32 18.93
CA LYS A 467 -46.10 6.78 18.52
C LYS A 467 -46.12 7.18 17.04
N GLY A 468 -47.32 7.30 16.47
CA GLY A 468 -47.55 7.87 15.13
C GLY A 468 -48.02 6.88 14.07
N ASN A 469 -48.32 7.39 12.88
CA ASN A 469 -48.82 6.58 11.76
C ASN A 469 -48.27 7.09 10.42
N LYS A 470 -48.46 6.30 9.35
CA LYS A 470 -47.94 6.62 8.01
C LYS A 470 -48.41 7.97 7.45
N ARG A 471 -49.53 8.53 7.95
CA ARG A 471 -50.07 9.85 7.52
C ARG A 471 -49.52 11.04 8.33
N LYS A 472 -49.30 10.87 9.64
CA LYS A 472 -48.89 11.96 10.56
C LYS A 472 -47.39 11.96 10.88
N GLY A 473 -46.66 10.94 10.44
CA GLY A 473 -45.26 10.72 10.80
C GLY A 473 -45.12 9.85 12.05
N TYR A 474 -43.93 9.29 12.24
CA TYR A 474 -43.58 8.48 13.40
C TYR A 474 -42.71 9.28 14.37
N VAL A 475 -42.94 9.03 15.65
CA VAL A 475 -42.10 9.44 16.79
C VAL A 475 -41.32 8.21 17.22
N TYR A 476 -40.03 8.38 17.43
CA TYR A 476 -39.09 7.32 17.79
C TYR A 476 -38.55 7.55 19.19
N GLU A 477 -38.10 6.47 19.83
CA GLU A 477 -37.37 6.49 21.10
C GLU A 477 -36.20 5.51 21.03
N ILE A 478 -35.16 5.80 21.81
CA ILE A 478 -33.99 4.93 21.95
C ILE A 478 -34.30 3.86 22.99
N VAL A 479 -34.07 2.59 22.64
CA VAL A 479 -34.33 1.44 23.51
C VAL A 479 -33.10 1.13 24.38
N ASN A 480 -31.91 1.22 23.79
CA ASN A 480 -30.65 0.95 24.48
C ASN A 480 -29.65 2.10 24.25
N TYR A 481 -29.35 2.84 25.32
CA TYR A 481 -28.38 3.94 25.28
C TYR A 481 -26.94 3.44 25.41
N ASP A 482 -26.73 2.36 26.15
CA ASP A 482 -25.40 1.93 26.61
C ASP A 482 -24.87 0.74 25.79
N ASP A 483 -25.47 0.44 24.63
CA ASP A 483 -25.11 -0.74 23.81
C ASP A 483 -23.60 -0.76 23.51
N TYR A 484 -23.07 0.37 23.05
CA TYR A 484 -21.69 0.50 22.59
C TYR A 484 -20.72 0.47 23.78
N GLU A 485 -21.04 1.18 24.85
CA GLU A 485 -20.24 1.19 26.09
C GLU A 485 -20.21 -0.19 26.76
N THR A 486 -21.35 -0.89 26.76
CA THR A 486 -21.47 -2.25 27.31
C THR A 486 -20.60 -3.23 26.53
N THR A 487 -20.68 -3.21 25.19
CA THR A 487 -19.82 -4.05 24.36
C THR A 487 -18.35 -3.70 24.55
N ASN A 488 -18.00 -2.40 24.58
CA ASN A 488 -16.63 -1.97 24.79
C ASN A 488 -16.07 -2.44 26.14
N LYS A 489 -16.87 -2.31 27.20
CA LYS A 489 -16.50 -2.79 28.54
C LYS A 489 -16.31 -4.30 28.57
N GLN A 490 -17.20 -5.08 27.95
CA GLN A 490 -17.04 -6.55 27.87
C GLN A 490 -15.75 -6.95 27.15
N ILE A 491 -15.40 -6.27 26.06
CA ILE A 491 -14.14 -6.52 25.34
C ILE A 491 -12.96 -6.19 26.26
N LYS A 492 -12.98 -5.02 26.91
CA LYS A 492 -11.91 -4.58 27.80
C LYS A 492 -11.71 -5.53 28.98
N ASP A 493 -12.80 -5.92 29.65
CA ASP A 493 -12.77 -6.82 30.80
C ASP A 493 -12.22 -8.20 30.41
N LEU A 494 -12.57 -8.70 29.21
CA LEU A 494 -12.05 -9.96 28.69
C LEU A 494 -10.54 -9.87 28.41
N LEU A 495 -10.09 -8.82 27.71
CA LEU A 495 -8.67 -8.62 27.40
C LEU A 495 -7.84 -8.45 28.69
N GLN A 496 -8.34 -7.68 29.65
CA GLN A 496 -7.67 -7.50 30.94
C GLN A 496 -7.64 -8.81 31.75
N GLY A 497 -8.74 -9.56 31.77
CA GLY A 497 -8.80 -10.86 32.43
C GLY A 497 -7.87 -11.92 31.82
N ILE A 498 -7.53 -11.81 30.53
CA ILE A 498 -6.47 -12.63 29.92
C ILE A 498 -5.11 -12.21 30.47
N ILE A 499 -4.79 -10.92 30.49
CA ILE A 499 -3.53 -10.41 31.03
C ILE A 499 -3.32 -10.82 32.49
N ASP A 500 -4.35 -10.67 33.33
CA ASP A 500 -4.26 -11.01 34.75
C ASP A 500 -4.01 -12.51 34.96
N ARG A 501 -4.63 -13.37 34.14
CA ARG A 501 -4.37 -14.82 34.13
C ARG A 501 -2.93 -15.14 33.71
N LEU A 502 -2.45 -14.51 32.64
CA LEU A 502 -1.08 -14.71 32.14
C LEU A 502 -0.03 -14.31 33.17
N ARG A 503 -0.23 -13.18 33.85
CA ARG A 503 0.66 -12.72 34.93
C ARG A 503 0.65 -13.67 36.13
N SER A 504 -0.52 -14.22 36.47
CA SER A 504 -0.65 -15.20 37.56
C SER A 504 0.05 -16.52 37.24
N SER A 505 -0.01 -16.99 35.99
CA SER A 505 0.66 -18.23 35.56
C SER A 505 2.18 -18.09 35.39
N ASN A 506 2.69 -16.88 35.08
CA ASN A 506 4.13 -16.63 34.94
C ASN A 506 4.84 -16.32 36.27
N GLY A 507 4.07 -16.03 37.33
CA GLY A 507 4.58 -15.80 38.69
C GLY A 507 4.57 -17.04 39.59
N SER A 508 4.21 -18.20 39.04
CA SER A 508 4.26 -19.53 39.67
C SER A 508 5.45 -20.31 39.13
#